data_AF-A0A9N9B995-F1
#
_entry.id   AF-A0A9N9B995-F1
#
_cell.length_a   1.000
_cell.length_b   1.000
_cell.length_c   1.000
_cell.angle_alpha   90.00
_cell.angle_beta   90.00
_cell.angle_gamma   90.00
#
_symmetry.space_group_name_H-M   'P 1'
#
loop_
_entity.id
_entity.type
_entity.pdbx_description
1 polymer ?
#
loop_
_entity_poly.entity_id
_entity_poly.type
_entity_poly.pdbx_seq_one_letter_code
_entity_poly.pdbx_strand_id
1 'polypeptide(L)'
;MNSPNEATHSLLRETLKVSTGKVHTYKRILFNKHGLFRFITKSILFFGGLAIFGILSIFTYETIKSPKYDSVLYDSNYVCHDSKTSFFSSLYSDNYLKGALLLGYTIKKNHPNHKMYLQYFPGRLSTNTICQLRSIGWIMKPVERIHPPWKGLYKGYRDQYTKLRMWSFTEFKDGIIYLDSDTIVLKYIANLFELIKPSTGYEFAASPDLIYALET
;
A
#
# COMPACT_ATOMS: atom_id res chain seq x y z
N MET A 1 -3.15 67.36 -0.44
CA MET A 1 -2.46 67.31 -1.75
C MET A 1 -2.32 65.85 -2.15
N ASN A 2 -2.47 65.58 -3.45
CA ASN A 2 -3.02 64.36 -4.06
C ASN A 2 -2.24 63.05 -3.94
N SER A 3 -3.03 61.96 -4.10
CA SER A 3 -2.74 60.60 -4.59
C SER A 3 -1.73 60.54 -5.76
N PRO A 4 -0.97 59.43 -5.93
CA PRO A 4 -1.44 58.33 -6.78
C PRO A 4 -1.18 56.91 -6.19
N ASN A 5 -2.24 56.30 -5.64
CA ASN A 5 -2.48 54.86 -5.74
C ASN A 5 -3.23 54.62 -7.04
N GLU A 6 -2.61 54.14 -8.12
CA GLU A 6 -3.36 53.63 -9.29
C GLU A 6 -2.58 52.78 -10.30
N ALA A 7 -1.25 52.64 -10.16
CA ALA A 7 -0.45 51.86 -11.11
C ALA A 7 -0.15 50.41 -10.67
N THR A 8 -0.06 50.15 -9.36
CA THR A 8 0.39 48.82 -8.86
C THR A 8 -0.77 47.88 -8.49
N HIS A 9 -1.98 48.42 -8.36
CA HIS A 9 -3.23 47.67 -8.19
C HIS A 9 -4.11 47.71 -9.43
N SER A 10 -3.56 48.04 -10.62
CA SER A 10 -4.21 47.96 -11.95
C SER A 10 -3.54 46.97 -12.91
N LEU A 11 -2.33 46.50 -12.59
CA LEU A 11 -1.76 45.20 -13.03
C LEU A 11 -2.35 44.01 -12.24
N LEU A 12 -3.57 44.26 -11.73
CA LEU A 12 -4.70 43.37 -11.65
C LEU A 12 -4.67 42.31 -12.74
N ARG A 13 -5.08 41.10 -12.31
CA ARG A 13 -6.32 40.45 -12.75
C ARG A 13 -6.56 40.27 -14.27
N GLU A 14 -5.60 40.58 -15.13
CA GLU A 14 -5.56 40.16 -16.53
C GLU A 14 -5.12 38.70 -16.65
N THR A 15 -4.37 38.17 -15.68
CA THR A 15 -3.96 36.75 -15.71
C THR A 15 -5.03 35.78 -15.20
N LEU A 16 -6.15 36.28 -14.65
CA LEU A 16 -7.17 35.42 -14.01
C LEU A 16 -8.53 35.35 -14.72
N LYS A 17 -8.77 36.01 -15.86
CA LYS A 17 -10.04 35.81 -16.61
C LYS A 17 -9.93 36.07 -18.12
N VAL A 18 -9.30 35.19 -18.89
CA VAL A 18 -9.71 34.77 -20.26
C VAL A 18 -8.97 33.45 -20.52
N SER A 19 -9.57 32.28 -20.40
CA SER A 19 -10.36 31.69 -21.48
C SER A 19 -11.28 30.62 -20.90
N THR A 20 -12.55 30.98 -20.79
CA THR A 20 -13.66 30.04 -20.93
C THR A 20 -13.60 29.44 -22.34
N GLY A 21 -13.65 28.11 -22.43
CA GLY A 21 -14.07 27.41 -23.64
C GLY A 21 -12.96 26.70 -24.42
N LYS A 22 -12.63 25.49 -23.98
CA LYS A 22 -12.69 24.28 -24.82
C LYS A 22 -12.42 23.05 -23.99
N VAL A 23 -13.48 22.29 -23.74
CA VAL A 23 -13.40 20.86 -23.44
C VAL A 23 -12.76 20.20 -24.66
N HIS A 24 -11.47 19.85 -24.56
CA HIS A 24 -10.85 18.96 -25.53
C HIS A 24 -10.98 17.52 -25.04
N THR A 25 -12.11 16.93 -25.42
CA THR A 25 -12.30 15.50 -25.60
C THR A 25 -11.34 14.98 -26.66
N TYR A 26 -10.28 14.26 -26.28
CA TYR A 26 -9.55 13.29 -27.13
C TYR A 26 -8.78 12.36 -26.18
N LYS A 27 -8.81 11.03 -26.25
CA LYS A 27 -9.37 10.10 -27.23
C LYS A 27 -9.51 8.77 -26.49
N ARG A 28 -10.73 8.23 -26.45
CA ARG A 28 -11.01 6.86 -26.03
C ARG A 28 -10.17 5.93 -26.90
N ILE A 29 -9.18 5.24 -26.32
CA ILE A 29 -8.53 4.13 -27.00
C ILE A 29 -9.53 2.97 -26.95
N LEU A 30 -10.41 2.94 -27.95
CA LEU A 30 -11.12 1.75 -28.38
C LEU A 30 -10.09 0.79 -28.97
N PHE A 31 -9.71 -0.23 -28.21
CA PHE A 31 -9.13 -1.42 -28.83
C PHE A 31 -10.26 -2.31 -29.33
N ASN A 32 -10.20 -2.52 -30.64
CA ASN A 32 -11.12 -3.23 -31.50
C ASN A 32 -11.27 -4.71 -31.07
N LYS A 33 -12.53 -5.19 -31.02
CA LYS A 33 -12.95 -6.58 -30.75
C LYS A 33 -12.60 -7.55 -31.89
N HIS A 34 -11.41 -7.45 -32.48
CA HIS A 34 -10.92 -8.41 -33.49
C HIS A 34 -9.42 -8.74 -33.40
N GLY A 35 -8.77 -8.47 -32.26
CA GLY A 35 -7.37 -8.86 -32.00
C GLY A 35 -7.16 -9.84 -30.83
N LEU A 36 -8.22 -10.17 -30.07
CA LEU A 36 -8.12 -10.96 -28.83
C LEU A 36 -8.47 -12.45 -29.01
N PHE A 37 -8.80 -12.90 -30.24
CA PHE A 37 -9.25 -14.27 -30.50
C PHE A 37 -8.33 -15.08 -31.43
N ARG A 38 -7.09 -14.63 -31.62
CA ARG A 38 -6.13 -15.29 -32.52
C ARG A 38 -4.80 -15.68 -31.87
N PHE A 39 -4.77 -15.79 -30.55
CA PHE A 39 -3.63 -16.35 -29.81
C PHE A 39 -3.99 -17.53 -28.89
N ILE A 40 -5.27 -17.93 -28.82
CA ILE A 40 -5.73 -19.06 -27.99
C ILE A 40 -6.02 -20.33 -28.81
N THR A 41 -5.86 -20.31 -30.14
CA THR A 41 -6.23 -21.47 -30.99
C THR A 41 -5.11 -22.03 -31.88
N LYS A 42 -3.84 -21.92 -31.49
CA LYS A 42 -2.74 -22.60 -32.22
C LYS A 42 -1.69 -23.35 -31.37
N SER A 43 -2.02 -23.73 -30.14
CA SER A 43 -1.20 -24.68 -29.37
C SER A 43 -2.01 -25.69 -28.55
N ILE A 44 -3.20 -26.07 -29.04
CA ILE A 44 -3.89 -27.27 -28.57
C ILE A 44 -3.80 -28.26 -29.73
N LEU A 45 -3.20 -29.43 -29.47
CA LEU A 45 -2.78 -30.50 -30.39
C LEU A 45 -1.31 -30.45 -30.82
N PHE A 46 -0.38 -30.61 -29.88
CA PHE A 46 0.65 -31.66 -29.96
C PHE A 46 1.38 -31.79 -28.61
N PHE A 47 1.51 -33.02 -28.13
CA PHE A 47 2.13 -33.49 -26.88
C PHE A 47 1.26 -33.50 -25.61
N GLY A 48 1.17 -34.72 -25.06
CA GLY A 48 0.28 -35.15 -24.00
C GLY A 48 0.54 -34.53 -22.63
N GLY A 49 -0.47 -34.66 -21.79
CA GLY A 49 -0.51 -34.15 -20.43
C GLY A 49 0.65 -34.67 -19.57
N LEU A 50 1.51 -33.73 -19.17
CA LEU A 50 2.30 -33.73 -17.93
C LEU A 50 3.15 -32.45 -17.79
N ALA A 51 3.28 -31.63 -18.84
CA ALA A 51 4.13 -30.43 -18.80
C ALA A 51 3.43 -29.12 -18.35
N ILE A 52 2.11 -29.07 -18.25
CA ILE A 52 1.38 -27.79 -18.03
C ILE A 52 1.51 -27.28 -16.58
N PHE A 53 1.76 -28.15 -15.59
CA PHE A 53 2.02 -27.72 -14.22
C PHE A 53 3.41 -27.09 -14.03
N GLY A 54 4.40 -27.49 -14.83
CA GLY A 54 5.75 -26.92 -14.79
C GLY A 54 5.79 -25.51 -15.37
N ILE A 55 5.07 -25.26 -16.47
CA ILE A 55 5.13 -23.97 -17.17
C ILE A 55 4.41 -22.86 -16.38
N LEU A 56 3.32 -23.15 -15.66
CA LEU A 56 2.68 -22.16 -14.78
C LEU A 56 3.55 -21.81 -13.55
N SER A 57 4.34 -22.77 -13.04
CA SER A 57 5.32 -22.52 -11.98
C SER A 57 6.54 -21.73 -12.48
N ILE A 58 6.95 -21.93 -13.73
CA ILE A 58 8.05 -21.18 -14.34
C ILE A 58 7.62 -19.74 -14.68
N PHE A 59 6.38 -19.53 -15.15
CA PHE A 59 5.87 -18.17 -15.39
C PHE A 59 5.66 -17.38 -14.09
N THR A 60 5.33 -18.04 -12.97
CA THR A 60 5.30 -17.39 -11.66
C THR A 60 6.69 -17.19 -11.06
N TYR A 61 7.66 -18.06 -11.36
CA TYR A 61 9.06 -17.88 -10.92
C TYR A 61 9.79 -16.79 -11.71
N GLU A 62 9.63 -16.73 -13.03
CA GLU A 62 10.25 -15.70 -13.89
C GLU A 62 9.62 -14.31 -13.71
N THR A 63 8.41 -14.20 -13.14
CA THR A 63 7.82 -12.91 -12.73
C THR A 63 8.34 -12.41 -11.37
N ILE A 64 9.17 -13.20 -10.67
CA ILE A 64 10.00 -12.74 -9.54
C ILE A 64 11.47 -12.62 -10.01
N LYS A 65 11.71 -12.09 -11.21
CA LYS A 65 12.97 -11.40 -11.47
C LYS A 65 12.85 -10.03 -10.82
N SER A 66 13.72 -9.79 -9.83
CA SER A 66 13.96 -8.50 -9.18
C SER A 66 13.76 -7.35 -10.18
N PRO A 67 12.95 -6.31 -9.86
CA PRO A 67 12.72 -5.22 -10.78
C PRO A 67 14.07 -4.64 -11.20
N LYS A 68 14.37 -4.75 -12.50
CA LYS A 68 15.50 -4.07 -13.12
C LYS A 68 15.19 -2.59 -12.95
N TYR A 69 16.08 -1.89 -12.24
CA TYR A 69 15.92 -0.47 -11.94
C TYR A 69 16.13 0.31 -13.24
N ASP A 70 15.05 0.46 -14.02
CA ASP A 70 15.03 1.39 -15.14
C ASP A 70 15.19 2.79 -14.54
N SER A 71 16.14 3.54 -15.08
CA SER A 71 16.41 4.93 -14.72
C SER A 71 15.21 5.80 -15.07
N VAL A 72 14.20 5.79 -14.20
CA VAL A 72 13.09 6.73 -14.21
C VAL A 72 13.69 8.11 -13.96
N LEU A 73 13.39 9.02 -14.87
CA LEU A 73 13.75 10.43 -14.81
C LEU A 73 13.57 10.95 -13.38
N TYR A 74 14.69 11.36 -12.79
CA TYR A 74 14.80 11.84 -11.42
C TYR A 74 13.98 13.13 -11.28
N ASP A 75 12.74 13.02 -10.79
CA ASP A 75 11.98 14.19 -10.36
C ASP A 75 12.68 14.78 -9.12
N SER A 76 13.22 15.98 -9.30
CA SER A 76 13.98 16.75 -8.32
C SER A 76 13.21 17.06 -7.02
N ASN A 77 11.93 16.69 -6.92
CA ASN A 77 11.08 16.94 -5.74
C ASN A 77 10.91 15.70 -4.82
N TYR A 78 11.75 14.68 -4.95
CA TYR A 78 11.69 13.52 -4.05
C TYR A 78 12.16 13.88 -2.63
N VAL A 79 11.21 14.20 -1.76
CA VAL A 79 11.46 14.32 -0.32
C VAL A 79 11.76 12.93 0.24
N CYS A 80 13.02 12.69 0.60
CA CYS A 80 13.38 11.57 1.46
C CYS A 80 12.67 11.77 2.80
N HIS A 81 11.54 11.11 3.00
CA HIS A 81 10.88 11.13 4.29
C HIS A 81 11.81 10.47 5.31
N ASP A 82 12.36 11.33 6.17
CA ASP A 82 13.04 10.94 7.40
C ASP A 82 12.14 9.97 8.18
N SER A 83 12.76 9.08 8.97
CA SER A 83 12.20 7.80 9.46
C SER A 83 11.01 7.88 10.44
N LYS A 84 10.21 8.93 10.38
CA LYS A 84 9.23 9.31 11.39
C LYS A 84 7.82 8.84 11.07
N THR A 85 7.49 8.64 9.78
CA THR A 85 6.25 7.99 9.32
C THR A 85 6.54 6.59 8.79
N SER A 86 5.64 5.63 9.01
CA SER A 86 5.87 4.25 8.57
C SER A 86 4.59 3.47 8.34
N PHE A 87 4.67 2.50 7.42
CA PHE A 87 3.64 1.46 7.30
C PHE A 87 3.87 0.37 8.32
N PHE A 88 2.79 -0.18 8.87
CA PHE A 88 2.87 -1.19 9.91
C PHE A 88 1.83 -2.28 9.69
N SER A 89 2.19 -3.51 10.02
CA SER A 89 1.28 -4.65 9.99
C SER A 89 1.68 -5.67 11.05
N SER A 90 0.93 -6.75 11.19
CA SER A 90 1.22 -7.84 12.13
C SER A 90 1.06 -9.22 11.50
N LEU A 91 1.89 -10.16 11.92
CA LEU A 91 1.81 -11.56 11.49
C LEU A 91 2.20 -12.51 12.62
N TYR A 92 1.28 -13.38 13.03
CA TYR A 92 1.49 -14.30 14.17
C TYR A 92 1.41 -15.79 13.78
N SER A 93 1.16 -16.09 12.51
CA SER A 93 1.07 -17.45 11.99
C SER A 93 1.48 -17.48 10.52
N ASP A 94 2.15 -18.54 10.12
CA ASP A 94 2.56 -18.80 8.73
C ASP A 94 1.35 -18.86 7.76
N ASN A 95 0.15 -19.15 8.27
CA ASN A 95 -1.08 -19.23 7.46
C ASN A 95 -1.44 -17.92 6.74
N TYR A 96 -0.96 -16.79 7.25
CA TYR A 96 -1.24 -15.46 6.67
C TYR A 96 -0.05 -14.89 5.88
N LEU A 97 1.01 -15.68 5.66
CA LEU A 97 2.21 -15.25 4.92
C LEU A 97 1.87 -14.68 3.55
N LYS A 98 0.99 -15.33 2.78
CA LYS A 98 0.61 -14.86 1.44
C LYS A 98 0.03 -13.45 1.45
N GLY A 99 -0.83 -13.16 2.44
CA GLY A 99 -1.40 -11.83 2.63
C GLY A 99 -0.32 -10.79 2.96
N ALA A 100 0.54 -11.09 3.94
CA ALA A 100 1.63 -10.19 4.32
C ALA A 100 2.63 -9.93 3.18
N LEU A 101 2.91 -10.94 2.34
CA LEU A 101 3.74 -10.75 1.13
C LEU A 101 3.06 -9.86 0.11
N LEU A 102 1.76 -10.09 -0.16
CA LEU A 102 1.00 -9.28 -1.11
C LEU A 102 0.87 -7.83 -0.64
N LEU A 103 0.57 -7.62 0.64
CA LEU A 103 0.56 -6.29 1.25
C LEU A 103 1.92 -5.61 1.12
N GLY A 104 3.00 -6.28 1.52
CA GLY A 104 4.36 -5.74 1.43
C GLY A 104 4.75 -5.36 -0.02
N TYR A 105 4.43 -6.22 -0.98
CA TYR A 105 4.64 -5.95 -2.41
C TYR A 105 3.88 -4.70 -2.86
N THR A 106 2.60 -4.61 -2.52
CA THR A 106 1.75 -3.48 -2.94
C THR A 106 2.12 -2.16 -2.27
N ILE A 107 2.56 -2.20 -1.00
CA ILE A 107 3.18 -1.04 -0.34
C ILE A 107 4.45 -0.62 -1.08
N LYS A 108 5.40 -1.54 -1.31
CA LYS A 108 6.66 -1.20 -2.00
C LYS A 108 6.46 -0.66 -3.40
N LYS A 109 5.48 -1.18 -4.14
CA LYS A 109 5.12 -0.71 -5.47
C LYS A 109 4.61 0.73 -5.46
N ASN A 110 3.80 1.13 -4.48
CA ASN A 110 3.19 2.46 -4.41
C ASN A 110 4.00 3.46 -3.55
N HIS A 111 4.88 2.97 -2.69
CA HIS A 111 5.65 3.73 -1.70
C HIS A 111 7.10 3.21 -1.59
N PRO A 112 7.90 3.30 -2.67
CA PRO A 112 9.24 2.68 -2.72
C PRO A 112 10.17 3.16 -1.60
N ASN A 113 10.03 4.42 -1.19
CA ASN A 113 10.89 5.07 -0.21
C ASN A 113 10.39 4.99 1.24
N HIS A 114 9.17 4.45 1.47
CA HIS A 114 8.68 4.28 2.83
C HIS A 114 9.19 2.98 3.45
N LYS A 115 9.48 3.04 4.74
CA LYS A 115 9.76 1.86 5.57
C LYS A 115 8.44 1.20 5.95
N MET A 116 8.46 -0.13 6.00
CA MET A 116 7.34 -0.95 6.43
C MET A 116 7.79 -1.96 7.48
N TYR A 117 7.05 -2.03 8.58
CA TYR A 117 7.39 -2.84 9.74
C TYR A 117 6.34 -3.90 9.99
N LEU A 118 6.77 -5.08 10.41
CA LEU A 118 5.90 -6.21 10.68
C LEU A 118 6.17 -6.73 12.08
N GLN A 119 5.20 -6.58 12.98
CA GLN A 119 5.33 -7.18 14.31
C GLN A 119 4.99 -8.67 14.31
N TYR A 120 5.76 -9.46 15.04
CA TYR A 120 5.62 -10.92 15.09
C TYR A 120 6.08 -11.50 16.43
N PHE A 121 5.71 -12.76 16.68
CA PHE A 121 6.19 -13.52 17.84
C PHE A 121 7.50 -14.24 17.52
N PRO A 122 8.60 -13.98 18.25
CA PRO A 122 9.82 -14.77 18.14
C PRO A 122 9.53 -16.27 18.29
N GLY A 123 10.14 -17.10 17.43
CA GLY A 123 10.00 -18.56 17.48
C GLY A 123 8.69 -19.14 16.94
N ARG A 124 7.70 -18.30 16.60
CA ARG A 124 6.40 -18.81 16.10
C ARG A 124 6.29 -18.86 14.57
N LEU A 125 6.93 -17.91 13.88
CA LEU A 125 7.03 -17.94 12.43
C LEU A 125 8.21 -18.83 12.03
N SER A 126 8.05 -19.63 10.98
CA SER A 126 9.18 -20.42 10.47
C SER A 126 10.29 -19.50 9.94
N THR A 127 11.54 -20.00 9.95
CA THR A 127 12.68 -19.28 9.37
C THR A 127 12.41 -18.91 7.90
N ASN A 128 11.77 -19.80 7.15
CA ASN A 128 11.40 -19.57 5.76
C ASN A 128 10.41 -18.40 5.60
N THR A 129 9.37 -18.33 6.45
CA THR A 129 8.43 -17.19 6.51
C THR A 129 9.19 -15.88 6.75
N ILE A 130 10.08 -15.84 7.74
CA ILE A 130 10.85 -14.63 8.08
C ILE A 130 11.74 -14.21 6.89
N CYS A 131 12.41 -15.15 6.22
CA CYS A 131 13.23 -14.87 5.05
C CYS A 131 12.41 -14.25 3.90
N GLN A 132 11.25 -14.82 3.57
CA GLN A 132 10.38 -14.29 2.53
C GLN A 132 9.87 -12.88 2.86
N LEU A 133 9.45 -12.65 4.10
CA LEU A 133 8.99 -11.32 4.54
C LEU A 133 10.11 -10.26 4.45
N ARG A 134 11.33 -10.63 4.83
CA ARG A 134 12.49 -9.74 4.67
C ARG A 134 12.80 -9.46 3.20
N SER A 135 12.69 -10.47 2.34
CA SER A 135 12.97 -10.29 0.90
C SER A 135 12.02 -9.32 0.21
N ILE A 136 10.77 -9.19 0.67
CA ILE A 136 9.83 -8.19 0.15
C ILE A 136 10.05 -6.79 0.75
N GLY A 137 10.87 -6.70 1.81
CA GLY A 137 11.27 -5.45 2.45
C GLY A 137 10.60 -5.17 3.79
N TRP A 138 9.95 -6.16 4.44
CA TRP A 138 9.45 -5.99 5.81
C TRP A 138 10.61 -5.91 6.80
N ILE A 139 10.56 -4.89 7.66
CA ILE A 139 11.44 -4.78 8.83
C ILE A 139 10.74 -5.45 10.01
N MET A 140 11.26 -6.61 10.42
CA MET A 140 10.63 -7.44 11.44
C MET A 140 10.79 -6.83 12.84
N LYS A 141 9.68 -6.67 13.58
CA LYS A 141 9.62 -6.15 14.96
C LYS A 141 9.19 -7.26 15.92
N PRO A 142 10.10 -7.88 16.69
CA PRO A 142 9.72 -8.90 17.66
C PRO A 142 8.88 -8.26 18.77
N VAL A 143 7.78 -8.92 19.15
CA VAL A 143 6.90 -8.46 20.24
C VAL A 143 6.51 -9.61 21.16
N GLU A 144 6.22 -9.26 22.41
CA GLU A 144 5.63 -10.19 23.37
C GLU A 144 4.11 -10.25 23.21
N ARG A 145 3.59 -11.48 23.30
CA ARG A 145 2.15 -11.76 23.22
C ARG A 145 1.37 -11.09 24.33
N ILE A 146 0.36 -10.31 23.93
CA ILE A 146 -0.70 -9.85 24.83
C ILE A 146 -1.79 -10.91 24.82
N HIS A 147 -2.05 -11.50 25.98
CA HIS A 147 -3.13 -12.46 26.16
C HIS A 147 -4.48 -11.74 26.28
N PRO A 148 -5.59 -12.32 25.80
CA PRO A 148 -6.91 -11.74 25.99
C PRO A 148 -7.24 -11.67 27.50
N PRO A 149 -7.91 -10.61 27.99
CA PRO A 149 -8.18 -10.46 29.42
C PRO A 149 -9.28 -11.39 29.94
N TRP A 150 -10.04 -12.04 29.05
CA TRP A 150 -11.11 -12.96 29.42
C TRP A 150 -11.10 -14.25 28.58
N LYS A 151 -11.78 -15.27 29.10
CA LYS A 151 -11.99 -16.57 28.43
C LYS A 151 -13.20 -16.49 27.48
N GLY A 152 -13.30 -17.41 26.52
CA GLY A 152 -14.44 -17.48 25.58
C GLY A 152 -14.18 -16.86 24.21
N LEU A 153 -13.02 -16.21 24.00
CA LEU A 153 -12.63 -15.71 22.69
C LEU A 153 -12.30 -16.86 21.73
N TYR A 154 -12.82 -16.76 20.51
CA TYR A 154 -12.50 -17.69 19.41
C TYR A 154 -10.99 -17.81 19.24
N LYS A 155 -10.51 -19.05 19.07
CA LYS A 155 -9.08 -19.38 19.11
C LYS A 155 -8.25 -18.53 18.12
N GLY A 156 -8.78 -18.24 16.94
CA GLY A 156 -8.13 -17.41 15.92
C GLY A 156 -7.98 -15.93 16.30
N TYR A 157 -8.76 -15.41 17.25
CA TYR A 157 -8.70 -14.00 17.66
C TYR A 157 -7.83 -13.75 18.89
N ARG A 158 -7.33 -14.80 19.54
CA ARG A 158 -6.57 -14.68 20.80
C ARG A 158 -5.27 -13.90 20.65
N ASP A 159 -4.68 -13.87 19.47
CA ASP A 159 -3.43 -13.15 19.23
C ASP A 159 -3.66 -11.70 18.79
N GLN A 160 -4.90 -11.31 18.49
CA GLN A 160 -5.24 -9.99 17.94
C GLN A 160 -4.99 -8.85 18.93
N TYR A 161 -5.09 -9.12 20.25
CA TYR A 161 -4.73 -8.14 21.29
C TYR A 161 -3.28 -7.68 21.16
N THR A 162 -2.39 -8.51 20.61
CA THR A 162 -1.00 -8.13 20.43
C THR A 162 -0.85 -7.01 19.40
N LYS A 163 -1.81 -6.79 18.49
CA LYS A 163 -1.80 -5.61 17.60
C LYS A 163 -1.60 -4.31 18.39
N LEU A 164 -2.12 -4.24 19.63
CA LEU A 164 -1.95 -3.09 20.52
C LEU A 164 -0.48 -2.76 20.87
N ARG A 165 0.46 -3.70 20.70
CA ARG A 165 1.90 -3.45 20.89
C ARG A 165 2.43 -2.36 19.96
N MET A 166 1.79 -2.09 18.82
CA MET A 166 2.23 -1.04 17.91
C MET A 166 2.29 0.35 18.58
N TRP A 167 1.42 0.62 19.55
CA TRP A 167 1.43 1.87 20.33
C TRP A 167 2.63 2.01 21.27
N SER A 168 3.37 0.93 21.55
CA SER A 168 4.57 0.98 22.39
C SER A 168 5.83 1.44 21.66
N PHE A 169 5.80 1.52 20.33
CA PHE A 169 6.94 1.93 19.51
C PHE A 169 7.04 3.45 19.41
N THR A 170 7.81 4.06 20.32
CA THR A 170 7.98 5.52 20.42
C THR A 170 8.93 6.11 19.36
N GLU A 171 9.59 5.28 18.55
CA GLU A 171 10.44 5.73 17.46
C GLU A 171 9.66 6.34 16.27
N PHE A 172 8.35 6.03 16.14
CA PHE A 172 7.50 6.48 15.03
C PHE A 172 6.76 7.79 15.35
N LYS A 173 7.53 8.87 15.47
CA LYS A 173 7.03 10.15 16.01
C LYS A 173 5.98 10.86 15.16
N ASP A 174 5.99 10.66 13.84
CA ASP A 174 5.09 11.37 12.92
C ASP A 174 3.89 10.50 12.50
N GLY A 175 3.77 9.30 13.07
CA GLY A 175 2.60 8.44 12.94
C GLY A 175 2.81 7.15 12.17
N ILE A 176 1.84 6.26 12.32
CA ILE A 176 1.82 4.93 11.72
C ILE A 176 0.54 4.77 10.91
N ILE A 177 0.66 4.25 9.67
CA ILE A 177 -0.47 3.68 8.96
C ILE A 177 -0.43 2.17 9.20
N TYR A 178 -1.37 1.70 10.02
CA TYR A 178 -1.55 0.27 10.26
C TYR A 178 -2.49 -0.34 9.22
N LEU A 179 -2.06 -1.45 8.62
CA LEU A 179 -2.82 -2.22 7.64
C LEU A 179 -2.79 -3.70 8.02
N ASP A 180 -3.95 -4.35 8.09
CA ASP A 180 -3.99 -5.78 8.33
C ASP A 180 -3.43 -6.57 7.13
N SER A 181 -2.84 -7.73 7.40
CA SER A 181 -2.16 -8.54 6.38
C SER A 181 -3.10 -9.08 5.30
N ASP A 182 -4.41 -8.94 5.46
CA ASP A 182 -5.45 -9.28 4.49
C ASP A 182 -5.91 -8.07 3.65
N THR A 183 -5.19 -6.95 3.72
CA THR A 183 -5.42 -5.76 2.89
C THR A 183 -4.43 -5.66 1.71
N ILE A 184 -4.75 -4.80 0.75
CA ILE A 184 -3.87 -4.47 -0.39
C ILE A 184 -3.86 -2.96 -0.64
N VAL A 185 -2.70 -2.44 -1.05
CA VAL A 185 -2.53 -1.01 -1.39
C VAL A 185 -2.57 -0.83 -2.90
N LEU A 186 -3.66 -0.27 -3.44
CA LEU A 186 -3.82 -0.12 -4.89
C LEU A 186 -3.24 1.19 -5.45
N LYS A 187 -3.07 2.20 -4.60
CA LYS A 187 -2.65 3.55 -4.96
C LYS A 187 -1.83 4.17 -3.84
N TYR A 188 -1.25 5.34 -4.09
CA TYR A 188 -0.56 6.13 -3.08
C TYR A 188 -1.52 6.59 -1.96
N ILE A 189 -1.20 6.26 -0.71
CA ILE A 189 -2.01 6.59 0.49
C ILE A 189 -1.21 7.30 1.61
N ALA A 190 0.01 7.78 1.35
CA ALA A 190 0.80 8.42 2.40
C ALA A 190 0.25 9.80 2.82
N ASN A 191 -0.67 10.37 2.04
CA ASN A 191 -1.43 11.54 2.46
C ASN A 191 -2.28 11.28 3.73
N LEU A 192 -2.53 10.02 4.11
CA LEU A 192 -3.22 9.70 5.37
C LEU A 192 -2.43 10.13 6.61
N PHE A 193 -1.09 10.27 6.52
CA PHE A 193 -0.29 10.82 7.63
C PHE A 193 -0.66 12.27 7.98
N GLU A 194 -1.27 13.00 7.04
CA GLU A 194 -1.72 14.38 7.25
C GLU A 194 -2.95 14.47 8.18
N LEU A 195 -3.70 13.37 8.35
CA LEU A 195 -4.92 13.35 9.16
C LEU A 195 -4.63 13.45 10.67
N ILE A 196 -3.47 12.94 11.11
CA ILE A 196 -3.12 12.74 12.53
C ILE A 196 -2.00 13.66 13.02
N LYS A 197 -1.87 14.86 12.43
CA LYS A 197 -0.86 15.84 12.83
C LYS A 197 -1.27 16.56 14.12
N PRO A 198 -0.31 17.03 14.95
CA PRO A 198 -0.62 17.88 16.10
C PRO A 198 -1.50 19.09 15.73
N SER A 199 -1.33 19.63 14.52
CA SER A 199 -2.13 20.76 14.02
C SER A 199 -3.59 20.44 13.74
N THR A 200 -3.95 19.17 13.50
CA THR A 200 -5.35 18.77 13.28
C THR A 200 -6.06 18.45 14.61
N GLY A 201 -5.30 18.22 15.69
CA GLY A 201 -5.85 17.83 16.99
C GLY A 201 -6.35 16.38 17.04
N TYR A 202 -6.14 15.58 15.99
CA TYR A 202 -6.53 14.17 15.95
C TYR A 202 -5.32 13.25 16.17
N GLU A 203 -5.47 12.26 17.04
CA GLU A 203 -4.44 11.24 17.31
C GLU A 203 -4.75 9.88 16.66
N PHE A 204 -5.99 9.71 16.17
CA PHE A 204 -6.47 8.48 15.58
C PHE A 204 -7.45 8.77 14.44
N ALA A 205 -7.29 8.06 13.33
CA ALA A 205 -8.18 8.12 12.18
C ALA A 205 -8.41 6.71 11.62
N ALA A 206 -9.65 6.40 11.24
CA ALA A 206 -10.04 5.13 10.65
C ALA A 206 -11.18 5.33 9.63
N SER A 207 -11.31 4.39 8.70
CA SER A 207 -12.49 4.30 7.83
C SER A 207 -13.70 3.85 8.66
N PRO A 208 -14.93 4.30 8.35
CA PRO A 208 -16.14 3.73 8.94
C PRO A 208 -16.27 2.24 8.58
N ASP A 209 -16.80 1.47 9.51
CA ASP A 209 -17.20 0.08 9.26
C ASP A 209 -18.53 0.04 8.51
N LEU A 210 -18.62 -0.86 7.54
CA LEU A 210 -19.89 -1.17 6.88
C LEU A 210 -20.71 -2.10 7.77
N ILE A 211 -21.43 -1.51 8.73
CA ILE A 211 -22.53 -2.21 9.37
C ILE A 211 -23.70 -2.10 8.41
N TYR A 212 -24.09 -3.21 7.78
CA TYR A 212 -25.42 -3.29 7.21
C TYR A 212 -26.38 -3.08 8.37
N ALA A 213 -26.95 -1.89 8.49
CA ALA A 213 -28.10 -1.68 9.35
C ALA A 213 -29.17 -2.62 8.81
N LEU A 214 -29.35 -3.75 9.49
CA LEU A 214 -30.62 -4.46 9.42
C LEU A 214 -31.60 -3.48 10.07
N GLU A 215 -32.30 -2.73 9.22
CA GLU A 215 -33.50 -2.02 9.64
C GLU A 215 -34.42 -3.07 10.27
N THR A 216 -34.52 -3.02 11.60
CA THR A 216 -35.52 -3.75 12.39
C THR A 216 -36.76 -2.91 12.53
#